data_AF-A0A239KNB5-F1
#
_entry.id   AF-A0A239KNB5-F1
#
_cell.length_a   1.000
_cell.length_b   1.000
_cell.length_c   1.000
_cell.angle_alpha   90.00
_cell.angle_beta   90.00
_cell.angle_gamma   90.00
#
_symmetry.space_group_name_H-M   'P 1'
#
loop_
_entity.id
_entity.type
_entity.pdbx_description
1 polymer ?
#
loop_
_entity_poly.entity_id
_entity_poly.type
_entity_poly.pdbx_seq_one_letter_code
_entity_poly.pdbx_strand_id
1 'polypeptide(L)'
;MLGRLLPLEALGNCRPGVDVMCGTRLCLVSGEWHIGWELPLTTQVQPLAFVPGFEVQFPAYLVAVFLFPLFYGAWRFVLLHALAGPVLAMLTTSDPREMPAVWCLFSIGILLIVLSPTVRYGVMRANRPASPAGT
;
A
#
# COMPACT_ATOMS: atom_id res chain seq x y z
N MET A 1 -10.06 -7.50 4.45
CA MET A 1 -10.28 -6.09 4.08
C MET A 1 -11.76 -5.79 3.89
N LEU A 2 -12.48 -6.51 3.03
CA LEU A 2 -13.90 -6.24 2.71
C LEU A 2 -14.85 -6.31 3.92
N GLY A 3 -14.62 -7.22 4.88
CA GLY A 3 -15.43 -7.30 6.09
C GLY A 3 -15.45 -6.02 6.94
N ARG A 4 -14.48 -5.11 6.77
CA ARG A 4 -14.47 -3.81 7.47
C ARG A 4 -15.49 -2.81 6.92
N LEU A 5 -16.03 -3.05 5.72
CA LEU A 5 -17.08 -2.21 5.13
C LEU A 5 -18.49 -2.61 5.62
N LEU A 6 -18.62 -3.74 6.32
CA LEU A 6 -19.90 -4.17 6.87
C LEU A 6 -20.23 -3.29 8.08
N PRO A 7 -21.43 -2.68 8.15
CA PRO A 7 -21.85 -1.80 9.25
C PRO A 7 -22.25 -2.63 10.48
N LEU A 8 -21.30 -3.38 11.03
CA LEU A 8 -21.48 -4.18 12.22
C LEU A 8 -21.21 -3.30 13.44
N GLU A 9 -22.24 -2.73 14.04
CA GLU A 9 -22.13 -1.86 15.23
C GLU A 9 -21.38 -2.55 16.38
N ALA A 10 -21.48 -3.88 16.47
CA ALA A 10 -20.79 -4.70 17.47
C ALA A 10 -19.26 -4.63 17.40
N LEU A 11 -18.69 -4.23 16.27
CA LEU A 11 -17.23 -4.13 16.07
C LEU A 11 -16.70 -2.73 16.38
N GLY A 12 -17.56 -1.74 16.59
CA GLY A 12 -17.19 -0.34 16.75
C GLY A 12 -16.86 0.37 15.42
N ASN A 13 -16.73 1.69 15.48
CA ASN A 13 -16.42 2.55 14.33
C ASN A 13 -14.95 2.98 14.33
N CYS A 14 -14.36 3.09 13.14
CA CYS A 14 -13.05 3.72 12.98
C CYS A 14 -13.06 5.19 13.43
N ARG A 15 -11.88 5.77 13.67
CA ARG A 15 -11.70 7.16 14.10
C ARG A 15 -11.38 8.07 12.90
N PRO A 16 -12.32 8.93 12.47
CA PRO A 16 -12.06 9.87 11.37
C PRO A 16 -10.89 10.80 11.70
N GLY A 17 -10.06 11.11 10.70
CA GLY A 17 -8.89 11.98 10.86
C GLY A 17 -7.68 11.34 11.55
N VAL A 18 -7.80 10.12 12.06
CA VAL A 18 -6.68 9.33 12.63
C VAL A 18 -6.48 8.05 11.82
N ASP A 19 -7.55 7.31 11.60
CA ASP A 19 -7.49 6.05 10.86
C ASP A 19 -7.53 6.31 9.34
N VAL A 20 -6.69 5.60 8.59
CA VAL A 20 -6.55 5.76 7.13
C VAL A 20 -7.87 5.44 6.43
N MET A 21 -8.27 6.34 5.53
CA MET A 21 -9.56 6.33 4.80
C MET A 21 -10.82 6.34 5.67
N CYS A 22 -10.73 6.53 6.99
CA CYS A 22 -11.91 6.50 7.85
C CYS A 22 -12.81 7.73 7.64
N GLY A 23 -14.11 7.51 7.44
CA GLY A 23 -15.11 8.56 7.31
C GLY A 23 -16.51 8.06 7.67
N THR A 24 -17.51 8.94 7.55
CA THR A 24 -18.92 8.63 7.86
C THR A 24 -19.72 8.12 6.66
N ARG A 25 -19.15 8.24 5.46
CA ARG A 25 -19.78 7.92 4.17
C ARG A 25 -18.76 7.31 3.23
N LEU A 26 -19.24 6.60 2.21
CA LEU A 26 -18.42 6.13 1.10
C LEU A 26 -18.29 7.26 0.08
N CYS A 27 -17.17 7.99 0.06
CA CYS A 27 -17.00 9.16 -0.80
C CYS A 27 -15.57 9.29 -1.32
N LEU A 28 -15.42 9.69 -2.58
CA LEU A 28 -14.15 10.13 -3.14
C LEU A 28 -13.99 11.61 -2.85
N VAL A 29 -12.87 11.99 -2.24
CA VAL A 29 -12.58 13.36 -1.83
C VAL A 29 -11.29 13.84 -2.47
N SER A 30 -11.14 15.16 -2.59
CA SER A 30 -9.82 15.73 -2.85
C SER A 30 -9.02 15.72 -1.54
N GLY A 31 -7.83 15.12 -1.56
CA GLY A 31 -6.83 15.29 -0.52
C GLY A 31 -6.00 16.55 -0.76
N GLU A 32 -4.82 16.64 -0.15
CA GLU A 32 -3.93 17.79 -0.26
C GLU A 32 -3.39 17.97 -1.68
N TRP A 33 -3.02 16.86 -2.33
CA TRP A 33 -2.51 16.89 -3.71
C TRP A 33 -2.91 15.66 -4.53
N HIS A 34 -3.56 14.68 -3.91
CA HIS A 34 -4.03 13.49 -4.58
C HIS A 34 -5.48 13.15 -4.21
N ILE A 35 -6.04 12.13 -4.87
CA ILE A 35 -7.39 11.67 -4.53
C ILE A 35 -7.37 10.95 -3.18
N GLY A 36 -8.37 11.24 -2.35
CA GLY A 36 -8.59 10.59 -1.07
C GLY A 36 -9.90 9.82 -1.03
N TRP A 37 -10.04 8.99 -0.01
CA TRP A 37 -11.23 8.17 0.19
C TRP A 37 -11.74 8.31 1.62
N GLU A 38 -13.06 8.48 1.74
CA GLU A 38 -13.80 8.32 2.98
C GLU A 38 -14.56 6.99 2.89
N LEU A 39 -14.38 6.14 3.89
CA LEU A 39 -14.98 4.83 3.99
C LEU A 39 -15.58 4.66 5.41
N PRO A 40 -16.83 4.20 5.54
CA PRO A 40 -17.46 3.92 6.83
C PRO A 40 -16.96 2.56 7.35
N LEU A 41 -15.73 2.55 7.86
CA LEU A 41 -15.05 1.32 8.29
C LEU A 41 -15.41 0.97 9.74
N THR A 42 -15.64 -0.31 10.00
CA THR A 42 -15.66 -0.84 11.36
C THR A 42 -14.24 -0.98 11.92
N THR A 43 -14.09 -0.80 13.23
CA THR A 43 -12.85 -1.16 13.92
C THR A 43 -12.70 -2.66 13.89
N GLN A 44 -11.70 -3.18 13.18
CA GLN A 44 -11.45 -4.61 13.14
C GLN A 44 -10.04 -4.84 13.65
N VAL A 45 -9.99 -5.57 14.77
CA VAL A 45 -8.79 -6.00 15.51
C VAL A 45 -7.94 -4.84 16.02
N GLN A 46 -7.61 -4.88 17.31
CA GLN A 46 -6.71 -3.91 17.94
C GLN A 46 -5.46 -3.74 17.07
N PRO A 47 -5.01 -2.50 16.82
CA PRO A 47 -3.78 -2.28 16.08
C PRO A 47 -2.69 -3.06 16.79
N LEU A 48 -2.12 -4.07 16.12
CA LEU A 48 -0.85 -4.64 16.54
C LEU A 48 0.17 -3.52 16.36
N ALA A 49 0.38 -2.74 17.43
CA ALA A 49 1.40 -1.72 17.51
C ALA A 49 2.75 -2.44 17.56
N PHE A 50 3.28 -2.79 16.39
CA PHE A 50 4.63 -3.34 16.28
C PHE A 50 5.68 -2.25 16.51
N VAL A 51 5.30 -0.99 16.30
CA VAL A 51 6.09 0.23 16.54
C VAL A 51 5.18 1.29 17.17
N PRO A 52 5.61 1.98 18.26
CA PRO A 52 4.87 3.10 18.81
C PRO A 52 4.61 4.16 17.73
N GLY A 53 3.34 4.52 17.51
CA GLY A 53 2.94 5.50 16.49
C GLY A 53 2.60 4.92 15.11
N PHE A 54 2.74 3.60 14.89
CA PHE A 54 2.31 2.94 13.65
C PHE A 54 1.22 1.91 13.94
N GLU A 55 -0.03 2.33 13.78
CA GLU A 55 -1.19 1.45 13.93
C GLU A 55 -1.47 0.69 12.64
N VAL A 56 -1.32 -0.65 12.67
CA VAL A 56 -1.60 -1.51 11.52
C VAL A 56 -3.11 -1.66 11.32
N GLN A 57 -3.68 -0.84 10.45
CA GLN A 57 -5.12 -0.84 10.17
C GLN A 57 -5.53 -1.90 9.13
N PHE A 58 -4.61 -2.32 8.26
CA PHE A 58 -4.89 -3.31 7.20
C PHE A 58 -3.89 -4.47 7.22
N PRO A 59 -3.92 -5.34 8.25
CA PRO A 59 -2.90 -6.38 8.44
C PRO A 59 -2.85 -7.37 7.27
N ALA A 60 -3.99 -7.76 6.71
CA ALA A 60 -4.03 -8.65 5.55
C ALA A 60 -3.33 -8.06 4.32
N TYR A 61 -3.39 -6.74 4.13
CA TYR A 61 -2.69 -6.05 3.05
C TYR A 61 -1.18 -6.06 3.29
N LEU A 62 -0.74 -5.78 4.52
CA LEU A 62 0.69 -5.83 4.86
C LEU A 62 1.26 -7.24 4.69
N VAL A 63 0.51 -8.28 5.07
CA VAL A 63 0.89 -9.68 4.82
C VAL A 63 1.06 -9.94 3.33
N ALA A 64 0.11 -9.50 2.50
CA ALA A 64 0.17 -9.70 1.06
C ALA A 64 1.32 -8.95 0.39
N VAL A 65 1.58 -7.70 0.81
CA VAL A 65 2.58 -6.82 0.20
C VAL A 65 4.00 -7.07 0.70
N PHE A 66 4.17 -7.48 1.97
CA PHE A 66 5.49 -7.64 2.57
C PHE A 66 5.82 -9.08 2.92
N LEU A 67 4.93 -9.80 3.60
CA LEU A 67 5.25 -11.15 4.09
C LEU A 67 5.34 -12.18 2.97
N PHE A 68 4.36 -12.23 2.06
CA PHE A 68 4.40 -13.17 0.94
C PHE A 68 5.61 -12.96 0.02
N PRO A 69 5.96 -11.72 -0.39
CA PRO A 69 7.14 -11.52 -1.22
C PRO A 69 8.46 -11.87 -0.55
N LEU A 70 8.58 -11.71 0.77
CA LEU A 70 9.72 -12.25 1.51
C LEU A 70 9.79 -13.78 1.42
N PHE A 71 8.65 -14.47 1.54
CA PHE A 71 8.58 -15.93 1.52
C PHE A 71 9.09 -16.54 0.20
N TYR A 72 8.76 -15.92 -0.96
CA TYR A 72 9.28 -16.38 -2.26
C TYR A 72 10.59 -15.68 -2.70
N GLY A 73 11.29 -15.02 -1.77
CA GLY A 73 12.64 -14.50 -2.00
C GLY A 73 12.73 -13.13 -2.70
N ALA A 74 11.60 -12.44 -2.93
CA ALA A 74 11.55 -11.13 -3.56
C ALA A 74 11.84 -9.97 -2.59
N TRP A 75 12.86 -10.09 -1.74
CA TRP A 75 13.21 -9.10 -0.72
C TRP A 75 13.56 -7.71 -1.28
N ARG A 76 14.12 -7.63 -2.50
CA ARG A 76 14.40 -6.35 -3.18
C ARG A 76 13.13 -5.57 -3.45
N PHE A 77 12.08 -6.26 -3.90
CA PHE A 77 10.77 -5.66 -4.13
C PHE A 77 10.18 -5.14 -2.83
N VAL A 78 10.26 -5.94 -1.75
CA VAL A 78 9.82 -5.56 -0.40
C VAL A 78 10.48 -4.28 0.09
N LEU A 79 11.81 -4.17 -0.03
CA LEU A 79 12.53 -2.96 0.37
C LEU A 79 12.12 -1.73 -0.43
N LEU A 80 12.04 -1.85 -1.76
CA LEU A 80 11.60 -0.75 -2.62
C LEU A 80 10.18 -0.31 -2.25
N HIS A 81 9.28 -1.26 -2.00
CA HIS A 81 7.89 -0.99 -1.66
C HIS A 81 7.71 -0.42 -0.25
N ALA A 82 8.59 -0.78 0.69
CA ALA A 82 8.61 -0.22 2.05
C ALA A 82 9.14 1.23 2.05
N LEU A 83 10.17 1.53 1.25
CA LEU A 83 10.70 2.87 1.04
C LEU A 83 9.69 3.77 0.32
N ALA A 84 9.10 3.29 -0.77
CA ALA A 84 8.17 4.11 -1.55
C ALA A 84 6.75 4.15 -0.97
N GLY A 85 6.41 3.19 -0.10
CA GLY A 85 5.10 3.10 0.50
C GLY A 85 4.98 3.96 1.74
N PRO A 86 5.07 3.38 2.94
CA PRO A 86 4.87 4.12 4.19
C PRO A 86 5.79 5.34 4.29
N VAL A 87 7.06 5.25 3.89
CA VAL A 87 8.01 6.37 4.07
C VAL A 87 7.68 7.54 3.14
N LEU A 88 7.63 7.35 1.81
CA LEU A 88 7.31 8.46 0.90
C LEU A 88 5.87 8.95 1.06
N ALA A 89 4.90 8.10 1.36
CA ALA A 89 3.53 8.56 1.60
C ALA A 89 3.45 9.45 2.84
N MET A 90 4.09 9.08 3.96
CA MET A 90 4.12 9.90 5.18
C MET A 90 4.90 11.22 5.00
N LEU A 91 5.86 11.26 4.07
CA LEU A 91 6.62 12.47 3.77
C LEU A 91 5.89 13.44 2.83
N THR A 92 4.98 12.93 2.01
CA THR A 92 4.31 13.72 0.97
C THR A 92 2.88 14.12 1.32
N THR A 93 2.25 13.48 2.31
CA THR A 93 0.93 13.87 2.78
C THR A 93 0.75 13.69 4.28
N SER A 94 0.00 14.60 4.89
CA SER A 94 -0.53 14.49 6.26
C SER A 94 -2.01 14.12 6.31
N ASP A 95 -2.69 13.97 5.17
CA ASP A 95 -4.11 13.58 5.12
C ASP A 95 -4.26 12.04 5.09
N PRO A 96 -4.77 11.40 6.16
CA PRO A 96 -4.94 9.95 6.22
C PRO A 96 -5.90 9.38 5.16
N ARG A 97 -6.71 10.23 4.53
CA ARG A 97 -7.68 9.81 3.51
C ARG A 97 -7.01 9.57 2.15
N GLU A 98 -5.91 10.27 1.84
CA GLU A 98 -5.21 10.13 0.54
C GLU A 98 -3.98 9.21 0.60
N MET A 99 -3.46 8.90 1.79
CA MET A 99 -2.27 8.05 1.99
C MET A 99 -2.25 6.76 1.13
N PRO A 100 -3.33 5.94 1.03
CA PRO A 100 -3.30 4.72 0.23
C PRO A 100 -3.25 4.97 -1.27
N ALA A 101 -3.86 6.06 -1.74
CA ALA A 101 -3.84 6.43 -3.15
C ALA A 101 -2.45 6.96 -3.54
N VAL A 102 -1.84 7.77 -2.67
CA VAL A 102 -0.44 8.21 -2.81
C VAL A 102 0.52 7.03 -2.86
N TRP A 103 0.35 6.06 -1.95
CA TRP A 103 1.14 4.83 -1.98
C TRP A 103 0.93 4.06 -3.30
N CYS A 104 -0.30 3.93 -3.78
CA CYS A 104 -0.59 3.31 -5.07
C CYS A 104 0.18 3.98 -6.23
N LEU A 105 0.19 5.32 -6.27
CA LEU A 105 0.93 6.09 -7.27
C LEU A 105 2.43 5.76 -7.27
N PHE A 106 3.07 5.75 -6.10
CA PHE A 106 4.48 5.38 -6.00
C PHE A 106 4.74 3.91 -6.38
N SER A 107 3.81 3.02 -6.04
CA SER A 107 3.90 1.60 -6.38
C SER A 107 3.83 1.38 -7.89
N ILE A 108 2.96 2.11 -8.60
CA ILE A 108 2.92 2.13 -10.06
C ILE A 108 4.26 2.65 -10.62
N GLY A 109 4.83 3.71 -10.03
CA GLY A 109 6.15 4.21 -10.38
C GLY A 109 7.25 3.13 -10.29
N ILE A 110 7.28 2.36 -9.19
CA ILE A 110 8.20 1.23 -9.04
C ILE A 110 7.98 0.18 -10.13
N LEU A 111 6.72 -0.19 -10.41
CA LEU A 111 6.41 -1.16 -11.44
C LEU A 111 6.93 -0.71 -12.81
N LEU A 112 6.72 0.55 -13.18
CA LEU A 112 7.23 1.12 -14.43
C LEU A 112 8.76 1.09 -14.48
N ILE A 113 9.44 1.41 -13.37
CA ILE A 113 10.90 1.35 -13.26
C ILE A 113 11.39 -0.10 -13.42
N VAL A 114 10.76 -1.06 -12.76
CA VAL A 114 11.15 -2.48 -12.78
C VAL A 114 10.87 -3.13 -14.14
N LEU A 115 9.80 -2.72 -14.82
CA LEU A 115 9.45 -3.21 -16.16
C LEU A 115 10.33 -2.62 -17.26
N SER A 116 11.00 -1.49 -17.00
CA SER A 116 11.93 -0.90 -17.96
C SER A 116 13.06 -1.87 -18.32
N PRO A 117 13.29 -2.19 -19.61
CA PRO A 117 14.37 -3.08 -20.04
C PRO A 117 15.75 -2.58 -19.61
N THR A 118 15.96 -1.28 -19.58
CA THR A 118 17.24 -0.67 -19.19
C THR A 118 17.56 -0.97 -17.72
N VAL A 119 16.58 -0.82 -16.84
CA VAL A 119 16.72 -1.12 -15.42
C VAL A 119 16.80 -2.63 -15.21
N ARG A 120 15.92 -3.40 -15.86
CA ARG A 120 15.84 -4.86 -15.72
C ARG A 120 17.13 -5.57 -16.09
N TYR A 121 17.72 -5.23 -17.23
CA TYR A 121 18.93 -5.89 -17.73
C TYR A 121 20.21 -5.15 -17.35
N GLY A 122 20.19 -3.83 -17.24
CA GLY A 122 21.36 -3.01 -16.93
C GLY A 122 21.66 -2.93 -15.43
N VAL A 123 20.64 -2.66 -14.61
CA VAL A 123 20.79 -2.44 -13.16
C VAL A 123 20.56 -3.73 -12.39
N MET A 124 19.43 -4.39 -12.61
CA MET A 124 19.04 -5.61 -11.89
C MET A 124 19.72 -6.88 -12.42
N ARG A 125 20.44 -6.78 -13.55
CA ARG A 125 21.16 -7.88 -14.19
C ARG A 125 20.30 -9.15 -14.34
N ALA A 126 19.02 -8.97 -14.69
CA ALA A 126 18.14 -10.10 -14.93
C ALA A 126 18.61 -10.92 -16.13
N ASN A 127 18.38 -12.23 -16.11
CA ASN A 127 18.67 -13.08 -17.26
C ASN A 127 17.85 -12.63 -18.46
N ARG A 128 18.50 -12.47 -19.61
CA ARG A 128 17.80 -12.25 -20.87
C ARG A 128 17.13 -13.57 -21.28
N PRO A 129 15.85 -13.56 -21.67
CA PRO A 129 15.25 -14.73 -22.27
C PRO A 129 16.06 -15.10 -23.52
N ALA A 130 16.22 -16.39 -23.79
CA ALA A 130 16.84 -16.85 -25.03
C ALA A 130 16.02 -16.29 -26.21
N SER A 131 16.68 -15.67 -27.18
CA SER A 131 16.01 -15.30 -28.43
C SER A 131 15.42 -16.57 -29.04
N PRO A 132 14.13 -16.59 -29.45
CA PRO A 132 13.60 -17.71 -30.21
C PRO A 132 14.50 -17.89 -31.43
N ALA A 133 15.03 -19.10 -31.60
CA ALA A 133 15.84 -19.45 -32.75
C ALA A 133 15.03 -19.14 -34.02
N GLY A 134 15.61 -18.34 -34.91
CA GLY A 134 14.96 -17.87 -36.13
C GLY A 134 14.40 -19.01 -36.96
N THR A 135 13.15 -18.85 -37.39
CA THR A 135 12.60 -19.51 -38.59
C THR A 135 13.26 -18.94 -39.84
#